data_AF-A0A7V9CWL0-F1
#
_entry.id   AF-A0A7V9CWL0-F1
#
_cell.length_a   1.000
_cell.length_b   1.000
_cell.length_c   1.000
_cell.angle_alpha   90.00
_cell.angle_beta   90.00
_cell.angle_gamma   90.00
#
_symmetry.space_group_name_H-M   'P 1'
#
loop_
_entity.id
_entity.type
_entity.pdbx_description
1 polymer ?
#
loop_
_entity_poly.entity_id
_entity_poly.type
_entity_poly.pdbx_seq_one_letter_code
_entity_poly.pdbx_strand_id
1 'polypeptide(L)'
;CEVAALSFCRLLERWARGEAEPSTPGRRQSALRRAADRAETALTGLERPLGRYLLELEPNQAEGRSWYGEPGPAELMEWGPVLSRAGVVVAPHRVAQTYLELAVLVRALEGLTTAVRMDAAPDRSSLWAGLFDLRENLLGGTLEDLRALAA
;
A
#
# COMPACT_ATOMS: atom_id res chain seq x y z
N CYS A 1 4.72 -9.42 -0.47
CA CYS A 1 3.92 -8.20 -0.61
C CYS A 1 4.55 -7.02 0.15
N GLU A 2 4.74 -7.14 1.46
CA GLU A 2 5.31 -6.08 2.32
C GLU A 2 6.57 -5.40 1.74
N VAL A 3 7.57 -6.19 1.33
CA VAL A 3 8.82 -5.67 0.77
C VAL A 3 8.59 -4.83 -0.49
N ALA A 4 7.64 -5.22 -1.35
CA ALA A 4 7.31 -4.49 -2.57
C ALA A 4 6.60 -3.16 -2.26
N ALA A 5 5.62 -3.21 -1.34
CA ALA A 5 4.91 -2.03 -0.83
C ALA A 5 5.90 -1.02 -0.19
N LEU A 6 6.73 -1.48 0.74
CA LEU A 6 7.78 -0.68 1.38
C LEU A 6 8.75 -0.06 0.37
N SER A 7 9.16 -0.83 -0.65
CA SER A 7 10.07 -0.33 -1.69
C SER A 7 9.43 0.80 -2.51
N PHE A 8 8.13 0.70 -2.80
CA PHE A 8 7.37 1.75 -3.46
C PHE A 8 7.24 3.00 -2.59
N CYS A 9 6.77 2.85 -1.34
CA CYS A 9 6.60 3.96 -0.40
C CYS A 9 7.92 4.69 -0.15
N ARG A 10 9.01 3.97 0.14
CA ARG A 10 10.33 4.57 0.39
C ARG A 10 10.88 5.32 -0.82
N LEU A 11 10.62 4.85 -2.04
CA LEU A 11 11.02 5.58 -3.25
C LEU A 11 10.37 6.96 -3.29
N LEU A 12 9.06 7.03 -3.05
CA LEU A 12 8.30 8.28 -3.06
C LEU A 12 8.64 9.20 -1.89
N GLU A 13 8.79 8.65 -0.69
CA GLU A 13 9.20 9.40 0.50
C GLU A 13 10.57 10.08 0.31
N ARG A 14 11.52 9.39 -0.34
CA ARG A 14 12.83 9.99 -0.65
C ARG A 14 12.68 11.21 -1.56
N TRP A 15 11.81 11.15 -2.56
CA TRP A 15 11.52 12.31 -3.42
C TRP A 15 10.77 13.41 -2.67
N ALA A 16 9.89 13.06 -1.73
CA ALA A 16 9.23 14.01 -0.85
C ALA A 16 10.25 14.78 0.01
N ARG A 17 11.31 14.11 0.48
CA ARG A 17 12.46 14.71 1.18
C ARG A 17 13.41 15.50 0.28
N GLY A 18 13.17 15.50 -1.05
CA GLY A 18 14.01 16.20 -2.02
C GLY A 18 15.24 15.42 -2.48
N GLU A 19 15.34 14.13 -2.16
CA GLU A 19 16.46 13.30 -2.59
C GLU A 19 16.35 12.95 -4.08
N ALA A 20 17.30 13.42 -4.87
CA ALA A 20 17.31 13.23 -6.32
C ALA A 20 17.87 11.87 -6.77
N GLU A 21 17.67 10.78 -6.02
CA GLU A 21 18.14 9.44 -6.41
C GLU A 21 16.98 8.55 -6.92
N PRO A 22 17.10 7.88 -8.09
CA PRO A 22 18.18 7.98 -9.09
C PRO A 22 18.44 9.37 -9.65
N SER A 23 19.70 9.69 -9.96
CA SER A 23 20.18 11.04 -10.34
C SER A 23 19.44 11.71 -11.51
N THR A 24 18.91 10.94 -12.47
CA THR A 24 18.22 11.48 -13.65
C THR A 24 16.71 11.26 -13.63
N PRO A 25 15.91 12.18 -14.20
CA PRO A 25 14.46 12.02 -14.30
C PRO A 25 14.04 10.70 -14.97
N GLY A 26 14.68 10.32 -16.08
CA GLY A 26 14.36 9.06 -16.77
C GLY A 26 14.65 7.80 -15.93
N ARG A 27 15.70 7.83 -15.10
CA ARG A 27 15.98 6.75 -14.15
C ARG A 27 14.97 6.72 -13.00
N ARG A 28 14.48 7.89 -12.54
CA ARG A 28 13.39 7.99 -11.55
C ARG A 28 12.07 7.45 -12.10
N GLN A 29 11.69 7.81 -13.32
CA GLN A 29 10.53 7.23 -14.01
C GLN A 29 10.64 5.70 -14.08
N SER A 30 11.80 5.19 -14.51
CA SER A 30 12.03 3.75 -14.61
C SER A 30 12.00 3.06 -13.24
N ALA A 31 12.49 3.73 -12.19
CA ALA A 31 12.43 3.21 -10.82
C ALA A 31 11.00 3.13 -10.30
N LEU A 32 10.17 4.14 -10.57
CA LEU A 32 8.74 4.13 -10.23
C LEU A 32 8.02 2.98 -10.93
N ARG A 33 8.20 2.85 -12.24
CA ARG A 33 7.59 1.76 -13.03
C ARG A 33 7.92 0.38 -12.48
N ARG A 34 9.20 0.12 -12.18
CA ARG A 34 9.63 -1.16 -11.58
C ARG A 34 9.10 -1.36 -10.17
N ALA A 35 8.97 -0.30 -9.38
CA ALA A 35 8.38 -0.41 -8.04
C ALA A 35 6.89 -0.73 -8.14
N ALA A 36 6.17 -0.08 -9.05
CA ALA A 36 4.76 -0.32 -9.32
C ALA A 36 4.52 -1.75 -9.83
N ASP A 37 5.27 -2.19 -10.83
CA ASP A 37 5.21 -3.55 -11.40
C ASP A 37 5.41 -4.64 -10.33
N ARG A 38 6.42 -4.47 -9.45
CA ARG A 38 6.64 -5.42 -8.34
C ARG A 38 5.52 -5.41 -7.31
N ALA A 39 4.97 -4.24 -6.99
CA ALA A 39 3.86 -4.14 -6.05
C ALA A 39 2.59 -4.76 -6.64
N GLU A 40 2.32 -4.53 -7.92
CA GLU A 40 1.22 -5.14 -8.68
C GLU A 40 1.32 -6.67 -8.64
N THR A 41 2.46 -7.22 -9.06
CA THR A 41 2.69 -8.67 -9.06
C THR A 41 2.51 -9.27 -7.67
N ALA A 42 2.99 -8.57 -6.64
CA ALA A 42 2.89 -9.04 -5.27
C ALA A 42 1.44 -9.01 -4.73
N LEU A 43 0.65 -8.00 -5.10
CA LEU A 43 -0.76 -7.88 -4.71
C LEU A 43 -1.63 -8.89 -5.47
N THR A 44 -1.41 -9.09 -6.76
CA THR A 44 -2.10 -10.14 -7.53
C THR A 44 -1.86 -11.52 -6.92
N GLY A 45 -0.65 -11.79 -6.43
CA GLY A 45 -0.36 -13.03 -5.70
C GLY A 45 -1.15 -13.21 -4.39
N LEU A 46 -1.72 -12.15 -3.82
CA LEU A 46 -2.52 -12.21 -2.60
C LEU A 46 -4.00 -12.53 -2.82
N GLU A 47 -4.53 -12.36 -4.03
CA GLU A 47 -5.97 -12.45 -4.29
C GLU A 47 -6.59 -13.76 -3.78
N ARG A 48 -6.03 -14.89 -4.20
CA ARG A 48 -6.50 -16.22 -3.79
C ARG A 48 -6.27 -16.52 -2.29
N PRO A 49 -5.06 -16.37 -1.73
CA PRO A 49 -4.84 -16.68 -0.31
C PRO A 49 -5.64 -15.77 0.62
N LEU A 50 -5.76 -14.48 0.30
CA LEU A 50 -6.53 -13.54 1.12
C LEU A 50 -8.02 -13.84 1.08
N GLY A 51 -8.57 -14.14 -0.11
CA GLY A 51 -9.97 -14.56 -0.24
C GLY A 51 -10.28 -15.82 0.56
N ARG A 52 -9.41 -16.84 0.51
CA ARG A 52 -9.56 -18.05 1.32
C ARG A 52 -9.53 -17.74 2.82
N TYR A 53 -8.56 -16.94 3.26
CA TYR A 53 -8.38 -16.63 4.66
C TYR A 53 -9.55 -15.83 5.24
N LEU A 54 -10.12 -14.89 4.47
CA LEU A 54 -11.32 -14.15 4.86
C LEU A 54 -12.54 -15.06 5.07
N LEU A 55 -12.70 -16.10 4.25
CA LEU A 55 -13.78 -17.08 4.43
C LEU A 55 -13.56 -17.92 5.69
N GLU A 56 -12.33 -18.35 5.95
CA GLU A 56 -11.99 -19.12 7.15
C GLU A 56 -12.17 -18.29 8.44
N LEU A 57 -11.96 -16.97 8.35
CA LEU A 57 -12.09 -16.02 9.45
C LEU A 57 -13.50 -15.43 9.63
N GLU A 58 -14.45 -15.72 8.74
CA GLU A 58 -15.79 -15.10 8.76
C GLU A 58 -16.40 -15.15 10.18
N PRO A 59 -16.70 -13.99 10.79
CA PRO A 59 -17.28 -13.93 12.11
C PRO A 59 -18.80 -14.13 12.04
N ASN A 60 -19.40 -14.57 13.15
CA ASN A 60 -20.86 -14.66 13.25
C ASN A 60 -21.56 -13.29 13.17
N GLN A 61 -20.82 -12.19 13.44
CA GLN A 61 -21.27 -10.81 13.32
C GLN A 61 -20.13 -9.91 12.80
N ALA A 62 -20.41 -9.10 11.79
CA ALA A 62 -19.47 -8.18 11.15
C ALA A 62 -19.46 -6.79 11.85
N GLU A 63 -19.19 -6.74 13.15
CA GLU A 63 -19.21 -5.51 13.96
C GLU A 63 -17.81 -5.09 14.48
N GLY A 64 -16.74 -5.46 13.76
CA GLY A 64 -15.36 -5.11 14.12
C GLY A 64 -14.88 -3.79 13.52
N ARG A 65 -13.96 -3.08 14.21
CA ARG A 65 -13.21 -1.95 13.64
C ARG A 65 -11.84 -2.44 13.13
N SER A 66 -11.34 -1.87 12.05
CA SER A 66 -9.99 -2.19 11.54
C SER A 66 -8.91 -1.89 12.59
N TRP A 67 -7.93 -2.79 12.74
CA TRP A 67 -6.87 -2.68 13.76
C TRP A 67 -5.75 -1.68 13.41
N TYR A 68 -5.64 -1.27 12.14
CA TYR A 68 -4.55 -0.43 11.65
C TYR A 68 -4.84 1.08 11.69
N GLY A 69 -6.02 1.48 12.16
CA GLY A 69 -6.41 2.87 12.33
C GLY A 69 -6.57 3.64 11.01
N GLU A 70 -6.90 4.93 11.12
CA GLU A 70 -7.10 5.82 9.97
C GLU A 70 -5.76 6.28 9.34
N PRO A 71 -5.80 6.73 8.07
CA PRO A 71 -4.63 7.32 7.42
C PRO A 71 -4.05 8.52 8.18
N GLY A 72 -2.73 8.67 8.15
CA GLY A 72 -1.99 9.76 8.77
C GLY A 72 -1.63 10.88 7.79
N PRO A 73 -1.05 12.01 8.28
CA PRO A 73 -0.74 13.17 7.45
C PRO A 73 0.19 12.90 6.26
N ALA A 74 1.09 11.92 6.39
CA ALA A 74 1.99 11.53 5.31
C ALA A 74 1.26 10.88 4.12
N GLU A 75 0.12 10.23 4.37
CA GLU A 75 -0.71 9.59 3.34
C GLU A 75 -1.65 10.59 2.65
N LEU A 76 -1.83 11.78 3.24
CA LEU A 76 -2.64 12.87 2.69
C LEU A 76 -1.80 13.94 1.97
N MET A 77 -0.58 13.57 1.55
CA MET A 77 0.34 14.49 0.86
C MET A 77 -0.10 14.82 -0.57
N GLU A 78 0.10 16.08 -0.98
CA GLU A 78 -0.03 16.47 -2.38
C GLU A 78 1.19 16.04 -3.20
N TRP A 79 1.01 14.99 -4.01
CA TRP A 79 2.11 14.41 -4.79
C TRP A 79 2.51 15.19 -6.04
N GLY A 80 1.63 16.06 -6.57
CA GLY A 80 1.90 16.82 -7.79
C GLY A 80 3.21 17.61 -7.76
N PRO A 81 3.44 18.47 -6.74
CA PRO A 81 4.70 19.19 -6.59
C PRO A 81 5.93 18.29 -6.43
N VAL A 82 5.78 17.15 -5.74
CA VAL A 82 6.88 16.18 -5.52
C VAL A 82 7.29 15.53 -6.85
N LEU A 83 6.31 15.06 -7.63
CA LEU A 83 6.53 14.42 -8.92
C LEU A 83 7.12 15.39 -9.95
N SER A 84 6.62 16.63 -9.98
CA SER A 84 7.16 17.70 -10.83
C SER A 84 8.63 17.98 -10.52
N ARG A 85 9.02 18.11 -9.25
CA ARG A 85 10.43 18.28 -8.86
C ARG A 85 11.28 17.05 -9.20
N ALA A 86 10.72 15.85 -9.05
CA ALA A 86 11.40 14.62 -9.44
C ALA A 86 11.56 14.48 -10.97
N GLY A 87 10.80 15.25 -11.77
CA GLY A 87 10.77 15.12 -13.22
C GLY A 87 10.14 13.80 -13.69
N VAL A 88 9.21 13.26 -12.89
CA VAL A 88 8.48 12.02 -13.17
C VAL A 88 7.10 12.39 -13.71
N VAL A 89 6.72 11.80 -14.83
CA VAL A 89 5.46 12.08 -15.53
C VAL A 89 4.51 10.92 -15.31
N VAL A 90 3.59 11.10 -14.36
CA VAL A 90 2.51 10.17 -14.03
C VAL A 90 1.33 10.97 -13.46
N ALA A 91 0.15 10.37 -13.45
CA ALA A 91 -1.03 10.97 -12.84
C ALA A 91 -0.86 11.08 -11.31
N PRO A 92 -0.85 12.29 -10.71
CA PRO A 92 -0.61 12.44 -9.28
C PRO A 92 -1.66 11.77 -8.39
N HIS A 93 -2.92 11.72 -8.83
CA HIS A 93 -3.99 11.05 -8.08
C HIS A 93 -3.77 9.54 -7.95
N ARG A 94 -3.23 8.89 -8.98
CA ARG A 94 -2.90 7.45 -8.94
C ARG A 94 -1.74 7.17 -7.97
N VAL A 95 -0.76 8.08 -7.92
CA VAL A 95 0.33 8.01 -6.95
C VAL A 95 -0.19 8.20 -5.53
N ALA A 96 -1.09 9.18 -5.31
CA ALA A 96 -1.69 9.43 -4.01
C ALA A 96 -2.45 8.20 -3.50
N GLN A 97 -3.35 7.65 -4.32
CA GLN A 97 -4.14 6.48 -3.98
C GLN A 97 -3.23 5.25 -3.75
N THR A 98 -2.30 4.99 -4.66
CA THR A 98 -1.38 3.85 -4.51
C THR A 98 -0.51 3.97 -3.26
N TYR A 99 0.02 5.16 -2.98
CA TYR A 99 0.84 5.39 -1.79
C TYR A 99 0.03 5.17 -0.51
N LEU A 100 -1.17 5.75 -0.42
CA LEU A 100 -2.08 5.59 0.71
C LEU A 100 -2.31 4.10 1.01
N GLU A 101 -2.78 3.34 0.02
CA GLU A 101 -3.20 1.96 0.23
C GLU A 101 -2.01 1.04 0.54
N LEU A 102 -0.86 1.27 -0.10
CA LEU A 102 0.36 0.51 0.21
C LEU A 102 0.93 0.86 1.60
N ALA A 103 0.84 2.13 2.04
CA ALA A 103 1.29 2.54 3.36
C ALA A 103 0.37 1.99 4.46
N VAL A 104 -0.95 1.98 4.24
CA VAL A 104 -1.94 1.34 5.11
C VAL A 104 -1.68 -0.17 5.20
N LEU A 105 -1.42 -0.84 4.07
CA LEU A 105 -1.03 -2.26 4.07
C LEU A 105 0.21 -2.53 4.92
N VAL A 106 1.28 -1.74 4.73
CA VAL A 106 2.52 -1.88 5.51
C VAL A 106 2.23 -1.74 7.01
N ARG A 107 1.49 -0.70 7.39
CA ARG A 107 1.13 -0.46 8.80
C ARG A 107 0.28 -1.59 9.38
N ALA A 108 -0.66 -2.13 8.59
CA ALA A 108 -1.46 -3.26 8.99
C ALA A 108 -0.60 -4.50 9.29
N LEU A 109 0.40 -4.78 8.45
CA LEU A 109 1.34 -5.89 8.64
C LEU A 109 2.27 -5.66 9.84
N GLU A 110 2.75 -4.43 10.04
CA GLU A 110 3.53 -4.04 11.22
C GLU A 110 2.71 -4.18 12.51
N GLY A 111 1.43 -3.78 12.47
CA GLY A 111 0.48 -3.94 13.57
C GLY A 111 0.26 -5.40 13.95
N LEU A 112 0.05 -6.28 12.97
CA LEU A 112 -0.08 -7.72 13.21
C LEU A 112 1.22 -8.33 13.79
N THR A 113 2.38 -7.93 13.25
CA THR A 113 3.68 -8.38 13.75
C THR A 113 3.89 -7.97 15.20
N THR A 114 3.51 -6.74 15.55
CA THR A 114 3.61 -6.22 16.91
C THR A 114 2.65 -6.95 17.85
N ALA A 115 1.41 -7.15 17.43
CA ALA A 115 0.40 -7.87 18.20
C ALA A 115 0.85 -9.31 18.54
N VAL A 116 1.45 -10.03 17.57
CA VAL A 116 2.02 -11.37 17.81
C VAL A 116 3.17 -11.32 18.83
N ARG A 117 4.06 -10.32 18.75
CA ARG A 117 5.17 -10.17 19.71
C ARG A 117 4.70 -9.86 21.12
N MET A 118 3.56 -9.18 21.26
CA MET A 118 2.99 -8.76 22.54
C MET A 118 1.93 -9.73 23.08
N ASP A 119 1.69 -10.85 22.40
CA ASP A 119 0.59 -11.79 22.70
C ASP A 119 -0.78 -11.10 22.82
N ALA A 120 -1.01 -10.11 21.96
CA ALA A 120 -2.17 -9.21 21.96
C ALA A 120 -2.85 -9.20 20.59
N ALA A 121 -3.05 -10.39 20.01
CA ALA A 121 -3.67 -10.53 18.70
C ALA A 121 -5.06 -9.85 18.65
N PRO A 122 -5.42 -9.17 17.56
CA PRO A 122 -6.76 -8.60 17.40
C PRO A 122 -7.80 -9.71 17.49
N ASP A 123 -8.98 -9.37 18.01
CA ASP A 123 -10.10 -10.29 17.98
C ASP A 123 -10.48 -10.64 16.53
N ARG A 124 -11.13 -11.79 16.36
CA ARG A 124 -11.47 -12.34 15.05
C ARG A 124 -12.32 -11.38 14.20
N SER A 125 -13.25 -10.65 14.80
CA SER A 125 -14.13 -9.73 14.08
C SER A 125 -13.36 -8.49 13.59
N SER A 126 -12.49 -7.92 14.42
CA SER A 126 -11.62 -6.80 14.02
C SER A 126 -10.61 -7.21 12.96
N LEU A 127 -10.02 -8.41 13.08
CA LEU A 127 -9.10 -8.96 12.08
C LEU A 127 -9.80 -9.20 10.74
N TRP A 128 -11.02 -9.73 10.75
CA TRP A 128 -11.78 -9.94 9.53
C TRP A 128 -12.14 -8.60 8.87
N ALA A 129 -12.64 -7.63 9.63
CA ALA A 129 -13.06 -6.33 9.13
C ALA A 129 -11.91 -5.58 8.43
N GLY A 130 -10.73 -5.51 9.05
CA GLY A 130 -9.59 -4.83 8.42
C GLY A 130 -8.99 -5.60 7.23
N LEU A 131 -8.99 -6.94 7.23
CA LEU A 131 -8.53 -7.70 6.06
C LEU A 131 -9.49 -7.55 4.87
N PHE A 132 -10.79 -7.43 5.14
CA PHE A 132 -11.81 -7.21 4.13
C PHE A 132 -11.64 -5.83 3.49
N ASP A 133 -11.52 -4.78 4.31
CA ASP A 133 -11.29 -3.40 3.83
C ASP A 133 -9.99 -3.29 3.02
N LEU A 134 -8.88 -3.84 3.52
CA LEU A 134 -7.61 -3.92 2.77
C LEU A 134 -7.80 -4.62 1.42
N ARG A 135 -8.54 -5.73 1.38
CA ARG A 135 -8.77 -6.49 0.14
C ARG A 135 -9.51 -5.63 -0.88
N GLU A 136 -10.59 -4.98 -0.47
CA GLU A 136 -11.41 -4.17 -1.39
C GLU A 136 -10.62 -2.99 -1.94
N ASN A 137 -9.85 -2.28 -1.11
CA ASN A 137 -9.08 -1.13 -1.58
C ASN A 137 -7.88 -1.57 -2.47
N LEU A 138 -7.10 -2.55 -2.01
CA LEU A 138 -5.89 -3.00 -2.72
C LEU A 138 -6.21 -3.72 -4.03
N LEU A 139 -7.16 -4.67 -4.00
CA LEU A 139 -7.45 -5.51 -5.16
C LEU A 139 -8.53 -4.90 -6.06
N GLY A 140 -9.38 -4.01 -5.55
CA GLY A 140 -10.39 -3.30 -6.33
C GLY A 140 -9.81 -2.11 -7.09
N GLY A 141 -9.11 -1.19 -6.42
CA GLY A 141 -8.64 0.07 -7.02
C GLY A 141 -7.13 0.16 -7.23
N THR A 142 -6.33 -0.18 -6.21
CA THR A 142 -4.88 0.04 -6.26
C THR A 142 -4.17 -0.76 -7.36
N LEU A 143 -4.65 -1.97 -7.68
CA LEU A 143 -4.10 -2.77 -8.77
C LEU A 143 -4.16 -2.07 -10.13
N GLU A 144 -5.28 -1.39 -10.43
CA GLU A 144 -5.41 -0.68 -11.70
C GLU A 144 -4.46 0.53 -11.77
N ASP A 145 -4.31 1.25 -10.66
CA ASP A 145 -3.38 2.36 -10.57
C ASP A 145 -1.92 1.89 -10.69
N LEU A 146 -1.56 0.79 -10.05
CA LEU A 146 -0.22 0.20 -10.18
C LEU A 146 0.09 -0.22 -11.62
N ARG A 147 -0.87 -0.82 -12.34
CA ARG A 147 -0.72 -1.15 -13.77
C ARG A 147 -0.51 0.10 -14.61
N ALA A 148 -1.28 1.15 -14.36
CA ALA A 148 -1.13 2.43 -15.06
C ALA A 148 0.21 3.10 -14.76
N LEU A 149 0.73 2.98 -13.53
CA LEU A 149 2.04 3.50 -13.13
C LEU A 149 3.22 2.68 -13.67
N ALA A 150 3.01 1.39 -13.97
CA ALA A 150 4.01 0.51 -14.54
C ALA A 150 4.21 0.70 -16.06
N ALA A 151 3.18 1.21 -16.77
CA ALA A 151 3.19 1.49 -18.21
C ALA A 151 4.14 2.63 -18.61
#